data_AF-A0A3N5JF54-F1
#
_entry.id   AF-A0A3N5JF54-F1
#
_cell.length_a   1.000
_cell.length_b   1.000
_cell.length_c   1.000
_cell.angle_alpha   90.00
_cell.angle_beta   90.00
_cell.angle_gamma   90.00
#
_symmetry.space_group_name_H-M   'P 1'
#
loop_
_entity.id
_entity.type
_entity.pdbx_description
1 polymer ?
#
loop_
_entity_poly.entity_id
_entity_poly.type
_entity_poly.pdbx_seq_one_letter_code
_entity_poly.pdbx_strand_id
1 'polypeptide(L)'
;MTRPLRVQLRSLAKTGCAVGLDWTQLGSLVGSWRGLKGMPLVVGYHRVVRDFDRSDSLSISPMLTSARTFEQHLDWIGRRYRFVSLDELAVTLEKQETNGKPVAAITFDDGYRDVYQNAFPILKRRGIPSAVF
;
A
#
# COMPACT_ATOMS: atom_id res chain seq x y z
N MET A 1 0.83 24.23 -15.44
CA MET A 1 2.05 24.75 -14.78
C MET A 1 3.04 23.60 -14.63
N THR A 2 4.25 23.72 -15.17
CA THR A 2 5.29 22.68 -15.07
C THR A 2 5.92 22.69 -13.69
N ARG A 3 6.08 21.51 -13.06
CA ARG A 3 6.72 21.39 -11.74
C ARG A 3 8.17 21.90 -11.81
N PRO A 4 8.68 22.63 -10.79
CA PRO A 4 10.04 23.17 -10.81
C PRO A 4 11.10 22.08 -10.92
N LEU A 5 12.17 22.35 -11.69
CA LEU A 5 13.22 21.38 -12.07
C LEU A 5 13.85 20.63 -10.88
N ARG A 6 14.04 21.32 -9.75
CA ARG A 6 14.55 20.74 -8.50
C ARG A 6 13.64 19.65 -7.92
N VAL A 7 12.33 19.80 -8.04
CA VAL A 7 11.35 18.80 -7.56
C VAL A 7 11.37 17.58 -8.47
N GLN A 8 11.51 17.78 -9.78
CA GLN A 8 11.63 16.70 -10.75
C GLN A 8 12.91 15.87 -10.53
N LEU A 9 14.07 16.52 -10.37
CA LEU A 9 15.34 15.87 -10.06
C LEU A 9 15.30 15.07 -8.76
N ARG A 10 14.72 15.64 -7.69
CA ARG A 10 14.53 14.92 -6.41
C ARG A 10 13.62 13.72 -6.55
N SER A 11 12.53 13.85 -7.32
CA SER A 11 11.62 12.73 -7.59
C SER A 11 12.33 11.61 -8.34
N LEU A 12 13.09 11.94 -9.39
CA LEU A 12 13.86 10.96 -10.17
C LEU A 12 14.91 10.25 -9.32
N ALA A 13 15.66 10.99 -8.49
CA ALA A 13 16.64 10.41 -7.58
C ALA A 13 15.96 9.46 -6.56
N LYS A 14 14.85 9.87 -5.94
CA LYS A 14 14.09 9.02 -5.02
C LYS A 14 13.58 7.75 -5.71
N THR A 15 13.00 7.88 -6.90
CA THR A 15 12.50 6.74 -7.67
C THR A 15 13.64 5.80 -8.05
N GLY A 16 14.79 6.33 -8.51
CA GLY A 16 15.97 5.52 -8.85
C GLY A 16 16.50 4.73 -7.65
N CYS A 17 16.66 5.38 -6.50
CA CYS A 17 17.06 4.70 -5.27
C CYS A 17 16.04 3.63 -4.84
N ALA A 18 14.73 3.93 -4.91
CA ALA A 18 13.69 2.99 -4.54
C ALA A 18 13.67 1.75 -5.46
N VAL A 19 13.79 1.96 -6.77
CA VAL A 19 13.88 0.88 -7.77
C VAL A 19 15.14 0.03 -7.55
N GLY A 20 16.28 0.67 -7.28
CA GLY A 20 17.52 -0.04 -6.98
C GLY A 20 17.42 -0.93 -5.74
N LEU A 21 16.83 -0.43 -4.66
CA LEU A 21 16.61 -1.20 -3.44
C LEU A 21 15.58 -2.32 -3.59
N ASP A 22 14.54 -2.11 -4.41
CA ASP A 22 13.55 -3.12 -4.79
C ASP A 22 14.24 -4.26 -5.57
N TRP A 23 14.94 -3.92 -6.64
CA TRP A 23 15.53 -4.89 -7.57
C TRP A 23 16.62 -5.74 -6.92
N THR A 24 17.40 -5.14 -6.02
CA THR A 24 18.48 -5.83 -5.29
C THR A 24 18.00 -6.57 -4.04
N GLN A 25 16.73 -6.39 -3.64
CA GLN A 25 16.15 -6.91 -2.39
C GLN A 25 16.90 -6.50 -1.10
N LEU A 26 17.86 -5.57 -1.17
CA LEU A 26 18.68 -5.12 -0.03
C LEU A 26 17.84 -4.47 1.09
N GLY A 27 16.64 -3.99 0.77
CA GLY A 27 15.69 -3.49 1.78
C GLY A 27 15.29 -4.54 2.82
N SER A 28 15.27 -5.84 2.46
CA SER A 28 14.92 -6.92 3.39
C SER A 28 16.02 -7.21 4.43
N LEU A 29 17.29 -6.98 4.07
CA LEU A 29 18.43 -7.09 4.98
C LEU A 29 18.41 -5.99 6.05
N VAL A 30 18.13 -4.74 5.63
CA VAL A 30 17.96 -3.61 6.56
C VAL A 30 16.79 -3.83 7.52
N GLY A 31 15.67 -4.37 7.01
CA GLY A 31 14.53 -4.75 7.87
C GLY A 31 14.87 -5.83 8.88
N SER A 32 15.67 -6.83 8.48
CA SER A 32 16.13 -7.89 9.38
C SER A 32 17.03 -7.38 10.50
N TRP A 33 17.91 -6.41 10.21
CA TRP A 33 18.79 -5.79 11.22
C TRP A 33 18.03 -4.90 12.21
N ARG A 34 16.87 -4.37 11.82
CA ARG A 34 16.01 -3.53 12.66
C ARG A 34 14.99 -4.31 13.48
N GLY A 35 15.00 -5.65 13.43
CA GLY A 35 14.01 -6.49 14.11
C GLY A 35 12.61 -6.43 13.47
N LEU A 36 12.50 -5.91 12.25
CA LEU A 36 11.22 -5.81 11.52
C LEU A 36 10.89 -7.09 10.75
N LYS A 37 11.72 -8.14 10.87
CA LYS A 37 11.52 -9.41 10.18
C LYS A 37 10.26 -10.07 10.70
N GLY A 38 9.28 -10.27 9.81
CA GLY A 38 8.01 -10.90 10.16
C GLY A 38 6.96 -9.97 10.78
N MET A 39 7.24 -8.67 10.91
CA MET A 39 6.21 -7.73 11.36
C MET A 39 5.09 -7.62 10.32
N PRO A 40 3.82 -7.70 10.73
CA PRO A 40 2.70 -7.43 9.84
C PRO A 40 2.71 -6.00 9.31
N LEU A 41 2.25 -5.84 8.07
CA LEU A 41 1.99 -4.55 7.46
C LEU A 41 0.49 -4.27 7.47
N VAL A 42 0.05 -3.18 8.11
CA VAL A 42 -1.33 -2.70 8.00
C VAL A 42 -1.32 -1.40 7.22
N VAL A 43 -2.04 -1.35 6.10
CA VAL A 43 -2.09 -0.16 5.23
C VAL A 43 -3.50 0.41 5.22
N GLY A 44 -3.63 1.63 5.73
CA GLY A 44 -4.87 2.40 5.70
C GLY A 44 -4.97 3.29 4.47
N TYR A 45 -6.12 3.22 3.80
CA TYR A 45 -6.53 4.12 2.74
C TYR A 45 -7.79 4.88 3.17
N HIS A 46 -8.09 6.00 2.52
CA HIS A 46 -9.37 6.70 2.73
C HIS A 46 -10.15 6.71 1.42
N ARG A 47 -9.61 7.35 0.38
CA ARG A 47 -10.26 7.47 -0.92
C ARG A 47 -9.44 6.82 -2.03
N VAL A 48 -10.12 6.11 -2.93
CA VAL A 48 -9.51 5.58 -4.16
C VAL A 48 -10.24 6.15 -5.35
N VAL A 49 -9.58 7.02 -6.11
CA VAL A 49 -10.20 7.84 -7.17
C VAL A 49 -9.63 7.54 -8.55
N ARG A 50 -10.44 7.68 -9.61
CA ARG A 50 -9.96 7.51 -11.00
C ARG A 50 -9.24 8.75 -11.52
N ASP A 51 -9.85 9.91 -11.28
CA ASP A 51 -9.33 11.22 -11.68
C ASP A 51 -8.77 11.92 -10.43
N PHE A 52 -7.45 11.80 -10.26
CA PHE A 52 -6.76 12.33 -9.09
C PHE A 52 -6.80 13.85 -9.08
N ASP A 53 -6.44 14.49 -10.20
CA ASP A 53 -6.32 15.95 -10.29
C ASP A 53 -7.67 16.65 -10.06
N ARG A 54 -8.77 16.07 -10.56
CA ARG A 54 -10.11 16.58 -10.26
C ARG A 54 -10.48 16.41 -8.79
N SER A 55 -10.16 15.25 -8.21
CA SER A 55 -10.50 14.97 -6.81
C SER A 55 -9.67 15.82 -5.83
N ASP A 56 -8.42 16.13 -6.20
CA ASP A 56 -7.48 16.96 -5.44
C ASP A 56 -8.03 18.38 -5.24
N SER A 57 -8.72 18.92 -6.25
CA SER A 57 -9.35 20.24 -6.15
C SER A 57 -10.53 20.30 -5.18
N LEU A 58 -11.07 19.16 -4.75
CA LEU A 58 -12.30 19.02 -3.96
C LEU A 58 -12.07 18.30 -2.62
N SER A 59 -10.83 17.97 -2.26
CA SER A 59 -10.52 17.13 -1.10
C SER A 59 -9.12 17.39 -0.57
N ILE A 60 -8.84 16.83 0.61
CA ILE A 60 -7.52 16.91 1.22
C ILE A 60 -6.60 15.94 0.48
N SER A 61 -5.65 16.47 -0.29
CA SER A 61 -4.71 15.72 -1.15
C SER A 61 -4.11 14.46 -0.50
N PRO A 62 -3.64 14.50 0.76
CA PRO A 62 -3.15 13.30 1.47
C PRO A 62 -4.12 12.12 1.59
N MET A 63 -5.44 12.34 1.49
CA MET A 63 -6.45 11.28 1.61
C MET A 63 -6.70 10.54 0.29
N LEU A 64 -6.18 11.06 -0.82
CA LEU A 64 -6.45 10.55 -2.16
C LEU A 64 -5.39 9.54 -2.58
N THR A 65 -5.84 8.41 -3.12
CA THR A 65 -4.98 7.49 -3.88
C THR A 65 -5.60 7.25 -5.25
N SER A 66 -4.84 7.39 -6.33
CA SER A 66 -5.37 7.05 -7.64
C SER A 66 -5.59 5.54 -7.76
N ALA A 67 -6.60 5.08 -8.49
CA ALA A 67 -6.85 3.65 -8.71
C ALA A 67 -5.61 2.94 -9.29
N ARG A 68 -4.88 3.61 -10.19
CA ARG A 68 -3.61 3.12 -10.75
C ARG A 68 -2.55 2.96 -9.67
N THR A 69 -2.37 3.96 -8.82
CA THR A 69 -1.40 3.92 -7.71
C THR A 69 -1.77 2.85 -6.70
N PHE A 70 -3.07 2.69 -6.42
CA PHE A 70 -3.57 1.62 -5.55
C PHE A 70 -3.21 0.24 -6.10
N GLU A 71 -3.43 -0.04 -7.40
CA GLU A 71 -2.99 -1.30 -8.01
C GLU A 71 -1.48 -1.53 -7.91
N GLN A 72 -0.68 -0.48 -8.13
CA GLN A 72 0.77 -0.55 -7.98
C GLN A 72 1.20 -0.86 -6.54
N HIS A 73 0.51 -0.30 -5.55
CA HIS A 73 0.73 -0.65 -4.14
C HIS A 73 0.41 -2.13 -3.90
N LEU A 74 -0.73 -2.62 -4.38
CA LEU A 74 -1.11 -4.03 -4.22
C LEU A 74 -0.10 -4.98 -4.89
N ASP A 75 0.42 -4.63 -6.06
CA ASP A 75 1.48 -5.40 -6.73
C ASP A 75 2.77 -5.43 -5.90
N TRP A 76 3.18 -4.27 -5.39
CA TRP A 76 4.40 -4.15 -4.59
C TRP A 76 4.29 -4.92 -3.27
N ILE A 77 3.13 -4.83 -2.61
CA ILE A 77 2.83 -5.55 -1.37
C ILE A 77 2.75 -7.05 -1.66
N GLY A 78 1.98 -7.49 -2.66
CA GLY A 78 1.78 -8.91 -2.97
C GLY A 78 3.06 -9.67 -3.34
N ARG A 79 4.08 -8.98 -3.88
CA ARG A 79 5.41 -9.56 -4.09
C ARG A 79 6.11 -9.93 -2.77
N ARG A 80 5.90 -9.15 -1.71
CA ARG A 80 6.64 -9.24 -0.43
C ARG A 80 5.86 -9.82 0.73
N TYR A 81 4.55 -9.60 0.74
CA TYR A 81 3.64 -10.00 1.79
C TYR A 81 2.59 -10.98 1.26
N ARG A 82 1.95 -11.69 2.18
CA ARG A 82 0.72 -12.45 1.95
C ARG A 82 -0.44 -11.62 2.47
N PHE A 83 -1.45 -11.38 1.64
CA PHE A 83 -2.64 -10.65 2.08
C PHE A 83 -3.49 -11.51 3.03
N VAL A 84 -3.98 -10.89 4.11
CA VAL A 84 -4.82 -11.53 5.15
C VAL A 84 -5.93 -10.57 5.59
N SER A 85 -7.05 -11.11 6.09
CA SER A 85 -8.05 -10.29 6.78
C SER A 85 -7.49 -9.80 8.14
N LEU A 86 -8.14 -8.81 8.74
CA LEU A 86 -7.78 -8.39 10.11
C LEU A 86 -8.02 -9.51 11.13
N ASP A 87 -9.04 -10.35 10.93
CA ASP A 87 -9.29 -11.52 11.79
C ASP A 87 -8.15 -12.53 11.71
N GLU A 88 -7.69 -12.86 10.50
CA GLU A 88 -6.57 -13.77 10.30
C GLU A 88 -5.26 -13.17 10.82
N LEU A 89 -5.08 -11.85 10.68
CA LEU A 89 -3.95 -11.14 11.25
C LEU A 89 -3.91 -11.25 12.78
N ALA A 90 -5.05 -11.06 13.45
CA ALA A 90 -5.15 -11.19 14.91
C ALA A 90 -4.72 -12.60 15.37
N VAL A 91 -5.23 -13.65 14.71
CA VAL A 91 -4.85 -15.04 15.00
C VAL A 91 -3.35 -15.28 14.77
N THR A 92 -2.78 -14.72 13.70
CA THR A 92 -1.35 -14.86 13.37
C THR A 92 -0.47 -14.25 14.48
N LEU A 93 -0.87 -13.09 15.00
CA LEU A 93 -0.17 -12.40 16.09
C LEU A 93 -0.24 -13.18 17.41
N GLU A 94 -1.42 -13.72 17.75
CA GLU A 94 -1.61 -14.52 18.97
C GLU A 94 -0.76 -15.79 18.98
N LYS A 95 -0.71 -16.50 17.84
CA LYS A 95 0.04 -17.76 17.72
C LYS A 95 1.55 -17.58 17.61
N GLN A 96 2.04 -16.34 17.47
CA GLN A 96 3.44 -16.04 17.16
C GLN A 96 3.97 -16.81 15.93
N GLU A 97 3.08 -17.15 14.99
CA GLU A 97 3.42 -17.89 13.77
C GLU A 97 4.19 -16.96 12.83
N THR A 98 5.51 -16.93 12.98
CA THR A 98 6.43 -16.10 12.17
C THR A 98 7.13 -16.90 11.07
N ASN A 99 6.84 -18.20 10.95
CA ASN A 99 7.55 -19.13 10.05
C ASN A 99 7.09 -19.07 8.57
N GLY A 100 6.60 -17.92 8.10
CA GLY A 100 6.08 -17.75 6.74
C GLY A 100 6.43 -16.41 6.10
N LYS A 101 5.91 -16.19 4.89
CA LYS A 101 5.94 -14.87 4.24
C LYS A 101 5.24 -13.85 5.16
N PRO A 102 5.82 -12.67 5.42
CA PRO A 102 5.18 -11.68 6.28
C PRO A 102 3.78 -11.33 5.75
N VAL A 103 2.86 -10.98 6.63
CA VAL A 103 1.45 -10.75 6.26
C VAL A 103 1.12 -9.27 6.11
N ALA A 104 0.15 -8.95 5.26
CA ALA A 104 -0.34 -7.59 5.08
C ALA A 104 -1.87 -7.53 5.11
N ALA A 105 -2.43 -6.53 5.77
CA ALA A 105 -3.86 -6.22 5.79
C ALA A 105 -4.12 -4.84 5.17
N ILE A 106 -5.22 -4.74 4.43
CA ILE A 106 -5.68 -3.51 3.78
C ILE A 106 -6.93 -2.99 4.50
N THR A 107 -6.92 -1.73 4.89
CA THR A 107 -8.06 -1.07 5.54
C THR A 107 -8.48 0.20 4.79
N PHE A 108 -9.75 0.54 4.91
CA PHE A 108 -10.33 1.79 4.42
C PHE A 108 -11.09 2.49 5.53
N ASP A 109 -10.89 3.78 5.68
CA ASP A 109 -11.57 4.58 6.70
C ASP A 109 -12.62 5.51 6.04
N ASP A 110 -13.63 5.92 6.82
CA ASP A 110 -14.65 6.94 6.51
C ASP A 110 -15.77 6.54 5.53
N GLY A 111 -15.79 5.29 5.04
CA GLY A 111 -16.90 4.77 4.24
C GLY A 111 -17.15 5.49 2.90
N TYR A 112 -16.12 6.08 2.28
CA TYR A 112 -16.28 6.81 1.01
C TYR A 112 -16.83 5.93 -0.13
N ARG A 113 -17.80 6.45 -0.88
CA ARG A 113 -18.42 5.77 -2.04
C ARG A 113 -17.38 5.32 -3.08
N ASP A 114 -16.31 6.08 -3.27
CA ASP A 114 -15.29 5.77 -4.25
C ASP A 114 -14.45 4.53 -3.91
N VAL A 115 -14.37 4.14 -2.63
CA VAL A 115 -13.80 2.84 -2.21
C VAL A 115 -14.60 1.71 -2.85
N TYR A 116 -15.93 1.76 -2.75
CA TYR A 116 -16.79 0.75 -3.36
C TYR A 116 -16.75 0.78 -4.89
N GLN A 117 -16.66 1.97 -5.50
CA GLN A 117 -16.68 2.11 -6.97
C GLN A 117 -15.33 1.76 -7.64
N ASN A 118 -14.22 1.99 -6.95
CA ASN A 118 -12.89 1.91 -7.55
C ASN A 118 -11.99 0.87 -6.88
N ALA A 119 -11.91 0.83 -5.54
CA ALA A 119 -11.04 -0.11 -4.83
C ALA A 119 -11.63 -1.53 -4.76
N PHE A 120 -12.91 -1.64 -4.38
CA PHE A 120 -13.56 -2.94 -4.17
C PHE A 120 -13.52 -3.86 -5.42
N PRO A 121 -13.78 -3.40 -6.65
CA PRO A 121 -13.67 -4.25 -7.83
C PRO A 121 -12.25 -4.78 -8.06
N ILE A 122 -11.22 -3.99 -7.74
CA ILE A 122 -9.81 -4.39 -7.85
C ILE A 122 -9.50 -5.50 -6.83
N LEU A 123 -9.87 -5.26 -5.57
CA LEU A 123 -9.66 -6.22 -4.47
C LEU A 123 -10.40 -7.54 -4.73
N LYS A 124 -11.66 -7.47 -5.15
CA LYS A 124 -12.49 -8.63 -5.49
C LYS A 124 -11.89 -9.46 -6.61
N ARG A 125 -11.42 -8.83 -7.70
CA ARG A 125 -10.76 -9.54 -8.81
C ARG A 125 -9.46 -10.22 -8.39
N ARG A 126 -8.75 -9.65 -7.42
CA ARG A 126 -7.45 -10.15 -6.94
C ARG A 126 -7.57 -11.11 -5.75
N GLY A 127 -8.78 -11.32 -5.21
CA GLY A 127 -8.99 -12.12 -4.00
C GLY A 127 -8.33 -11.56 -2.75
N ILE A 128 -8.15 -10.23 -2.67
CA ILE A 128 -7.48 -9.57 -1.56
C ILE A 128 -8.53 -9.16 -0.51
N PRO A 129 -8.46 -9.66 0.74
CA PRO A 129 -9.35 -9.24 1.81
C PRO A 129 -9.04 -7.78 2.24
N SER A 130 -10.07 -7.09 2.74
CA SER A 130 -9.94 -5.75 3.29
C SER A 130 -10.99 -5.49 4.37
N ALA A 131 -10.72 -4.55 5.27
CA ALA A 131 -11.69 -4.03 6.25
C ALA A 131 -12.09 -2.59 5.92
N VAL A 132 -13.28 -2.17 6.36
CA VAL A 132 -13.77 -0.79 6.25
C VAL A 132 -14.23 -0.33 7.64
N PHE A 133 -13.84 0.87 8.05
CA PHE A 133 -14.19 1.50 9.33
C PHE A 133 -14.90 2.84 9.12
#